data_AF-R6N4G1-F1
#
_entry.id   AF-R6N4G1-F1
#
_cell.length_a   1.000
_cell.length_b   1.000
_cell.length_c   1.000
_cell.angle_alpha   90.00
_cell.angle_beta   90.00
_cell.angle_gamma   90.00
#
_symmetry.space_group_name_H-M   'P 1'
#
loop_
_entity.id
_entity.type
_entity.pdbx_description
1 polymer ?
#
loop_
_entity_poly.entity_id
_entity_poly.type
_entity_poly.pdbx_seq_one_letter_code
_entity_poly.pdbx_strand_id
1 'polypeptide(L)'
;MSKKPQNIFETNKPFTLRVLYSGHGVYETIFSYQGISLFQPLSDQQYREYRKLCYLRPVGAKNYLLDLICFERTPYQRKDLEFLGKDEAPTKEMISLWQEIEKGL
;
A
#
# COMPACT_ATOMS: atom_id res chain seq x y z
N MET A 1 7.44 28.38 3.72
CA MET A 1 8.29 27.23 3.36
C MET A 1 7.49 25.96 3.63
N SER A 2 6.82 25.42 2.61
CA SER A 2 5.97 24.23 2.77
C SER A 2 6.83 23.00 3.01
N LYS A 3 6.79 22.46 4.23
CA LYS A 3 7.23 21.08 4.48
C LYS A 3 6.31 20.17 3.68
N LYS A 4 6.80 19.60 2.57
CA LYS A 4 6.12 18.47 1.91
C LYS A 4 5.95 17.38 2.98
N PRO A 5 4.76 16.80 3.19
CA PRO A 5 4.64 15.63 4.03
C PRO A 5 5.45 14.52 3.36
N GLN A 6 6.63 14.26 3.90
CA GLN A 6 7.41 13.08 3.58
C GLN A 6 6.68 11.91 4.23
N ASN A 7 5.68 11.35 3.54
CA ASN A 7 5.19 9.99 3.81
C ASN A 7 6.28 8.98 3.40
N ILE A 8 7.51 9.19 3.88
CA ILE A 8 8.61 8.28 3.71
C ILE A 8 8.46 7.31 4.86
N PHE A 9 7.87 6.17 4.56
CA PHE A 9 7.91 5.04 5.47
C PHE A 9 9.32 4.48 5.47
N GLU A 10 9.80 4.09 6.65
CA GLU A 10 11.03 3.34 6.74
C GLU A 10 10.82 1.96 6.14
N THR A 11 11.82 1.49 5.41
CA THR A 11 11.83 0.17 4.79
C THR A 11 13.14 -0.51 5.13
N ASN A 12 13.12 -1.85 5.21
CA ASN A 12 14.36 -2.61 5.40
C ASN A 12 15.32 -2.50 4.20
N LYS A 13 14.79 -2.12 3.02
CA LYS A 13 15.49 -1.94 1.75
C LYS A 13 14.91 -0.77 0.97
N PRO A 14 15.70 -0.05 0.14
CA PRO A 14 15.25 1.16 -0.55
C PRO A 14 14.45 0.84 -1.83
N PHE A 15 13.40 0.03 -1.73
CA PHE A 15 12.47 -0.24 -2.83
C PHE A 15 11.35 0.81 -2.86
N THR A 16 10.59 0.82 -3.96
CA THR A 16 9.40 1.66 -4.13
C THR A 16 8.16 0.81 -4.30
N LEU A 17 7.04 1.23 -3.72
CA LEU A 17 5.73 0.62 -3.88
C LEU A 17 4.65 1.69 -4.04
N ARG A 18 3.86 1.61 -5.11
CA ARG A 18 2.84 2.61 -5.45
C ARG A 18 1.58 1.93 -5.96
N VAL A 19 0.43 2.59 -5.82
CA VAL A 19 -0.82 2.20 -6.49
C VAL A 19 -1.18 3.29 -7.49
N LEU A 20 -1.48 2.90 -8.72
CA LEU A 20 -1.93 3.78 -9.78
C LEU A 20 -3.31 3.33 -10.28
N TYR A 21 -4.10 4.28 -10.77
CA TYR A 21 -5.31 3.99 -11.53
C TYR A 21 -4.91 3.74 -12.99
N SER A 22 -5.14 2.53 -13.49
CA SER A 22 -4.78 2.14 -14.86
C SER A 22 -5.93 2.33 -15.87
N GLY A 23 -7.12 2.73 -15.40
CA GLY A 23 -8.30 2.98 -16.23
C GLY A 23 -9.41 1.94 -16.04
N HIS A 24 -10.62 2.23 -16.53
CA HIS A 24 -11.77 1.31 -16.50
C HIS A 24 -12.13 0.71 -15.12
N GLY A 25 -11.91 1.46 -14.03
CA GLY A 25 -12.15 0.97 -12.67
C GLY A 25 -11.03 0.05 -12.13
N VAL A 26 -9.93 -0.12 -12.86
CA VAL A 26 -8.81 -0.97 -12.47
C VAL A 26 -7.73 -0.13 -11.79
N TYR A 27 -7.26 -0.65 -10.66
CA TYR A 27 -6.09 -0.14 -9.95
C TYR A 27 -4.97 -1.16 -10.04
N GLU A 28 -3.74 -0.69 -10.05
CA GLU A 28 -2.56 -1.53 -10.16
C GLU A 28 -1.52 -1.12 -9.13
N THR A 29 -0.90 -2.12 -8.50
CA THR A 29 0.25 -1.92 -7.63
C THR A 29 1.53 -2.10 -8.42
N ILE A 30 2.43 -1.14 -8.26
CA ILE A 30 3.74 -1.10 -8.92
C ILE A 30 4.81 -1.20 -7.85
N PHE A 31 5.58 -2.28 -7.91
CA PHE A 31 6.78 -2.49 -7.10
C PHE A 31 8.01 -2.24 -7.97
N SER A 32 9.01 -1.54 -7.43
CA SER A 32 10.29 -1.34 -8.12
C SER A 32 11.48 -1.46 -7.17
N TYR A 33 12.46 -2.29 -7.53
CA TYR A 33 13.71 -2.45 -6.77
C TYR A 33 14.84 -2.95 -7.68
N GLN A 34 16.02 -2.31 -7.62
CA GLN A 34 17.23 -2.69 -8.36
C GLN A 34 16.98 -3.01 -9.85
N GLY A 35 16.23 -2.15 -10.54
CA GLY A 35 15.95 -2.29 -11.97
C GLY A 35 14.82 -3.28 -12.33
N ILE A 36 14.28 -4.01 -11.36
CA ILE A 36 13.10 -4.85 -11.54
C ILE A 36 11.85 -4.02 -11.21
N SER A 37 10.86 -4.08 -12.10
CA SER A 37 9.53 -3.51 -11.89
C SER A 37 8.47 -4.59 -12.06
N LEU A 38 7.60 -4.73 -11.06
CA LEU A 38 6.48 -5.67 -11.06
C LEU A 38 5.17 -4.88 -11.02
N PHE A 39 4.20 -5.39 -11.76
CA PHE A 39 2.90 -4.78 -11.97
C PHE A 39 1.84 -5.80 -11.59
N GLN A 40 0.99 -5.44 -10.63
CA GLN A 40 -0.01 -6.34 -10.09
C GLN A 40 -1.38 -5.66 -10.08
N PRO A 41 -2.33 -6.07 -10.95
CA PRO A 41 -3.69 -5.54 -10.89
C PRO A 41 -4.33 -5.90 -9.55
N LEU A 42 -5.09 -4.95 -9.02
CA LEU A 42 -5.90 -5.11 -7.82
C LEU A 42 -7.34 -5.36 -8.22
N SER A 43 -7.98 -6.33 -7.56
CA SER A 43 -9.44 -6.41 -7.57
C SER A 43 -10.04 -5.21 -6.83
N ASP A 44 -11.31 -4.90 -7.10
CA ASP A 44 -12.03 -3.83 -6.40
C ASP A 44 -11.98 -4.04 -4.87
N GLN A 45 -12.17 -5.28 -4.41
CA GLN A 45 -12.09 -5.61 -2.99
C GLN A 45 -10.69 -5.40 -2.40
N GLN A 46 -9.63 -5.78 -3.12
CA GLN A 46 -8.25 -5.55 -2.68
C GLN A 46 -7.93 -4.05 -2.60
N TYR A 47 -8.41 -3.28 -3.59
CA TYR A 47 -8.25 -1.83 -3.59
C TYR A 47 -9.01 -1.17 -2.42
N ARG A 48 -10.27 -1.55 -2.18
CA ARG A 48 -11.06 -1.04 -1.04
C ARG A 48 -10.39 -1.37 0.31
N GLU A 49 -9.91 -2.60 0.49
CA GLU A 49 -9.19 -2.99 1.71
C GLU A 49 -7.88 -2.20 1.86
N TYR A 50 -7.11 -2.03 0.78
CA TYR A 50 -5.93 -1.17 0.79
C TYR A 50 -6.28 0.27 1.19
N ARG A 51 -7.36 0.85 0.66
CA ARG A 51 -7.81 2.21 1.00
C ARG A 51 -8.19 2.35 2.47
N LYS A 52 -8.90 1.37 3.01
CA LYS A 52 -9.24 1.26 4.42
C LYS A 52 -7.99 1.22 5.30
N LEU A 53 -7.06 0.33 4.97
CA LEU A 53 -5.80 0.20 5.69
C LEU A 53 -4.97 1.48 5.57
N CYS A 54 -4.92 2.13 4.40
CA CYS A 54 -4.21 3.41 4.26
C CYS A 54 -4.70 4.47 5.23
N TYR A 55 -6.00 4.46 5.54
CA TYR A 55 -6.60 5.41 6.46
C TYR A 55 -6.41 5.02 7.93
N LEU A 56 -6.51 3.72 8.25
CA LEU A 56 -6.54 3.24 9.63
C LEU A 56 -5.18 2.73 10.14
N ARG A 57 -4.36 2.18 9.25
CA ARG A 57 -3.13 1.42 9.51
C ARG A 57 -2.15 1.54 8.32
N PRO A 58 -1.52 2.71 8.13
CA PRO A 58 -0.76 3.00 6.92
C PRO A 58 0.45 2.09 6.69
N VAL A 59 1.17 1.64 7.74
CA VAL A 59 2.27 0.67 7.59
C VAL A 59 1.72 -0.68 7.15
N GLY A 60 0.64 -1.14 7.79
CA GLY A 60 -0.11 -2.34 7.43
C GLY A 60 -0.63 -2.29 6.00
N ALA A 61 -1.08 -1.13 5.52
CA ALA A 61 -1.52 -0.96 4.13
C ALA A 61 -0.39 -1.21 3.12
N LYS A 62 0.83 -0.75 3.42
CA LYS A 62 1.98 -0.95 2.55
C LYS A 62 2.45 -2.41 2.56
N ASN A 63 2.48 -3.05 3.72
CA ASN A 63 2.82 -4.48 3.82
C ASN A 63 1.73 -5.37 3.19
N TYR A 64 0.46 -5.01 3.31
CA TYR A 64 -0.65 -5.67 2.61
C TYR A 64 -0.45 -5.64 1.09
N LEU A 65 -0.09 -4.49 0.52
CA LEU A 65 0.20 -4.42 -0.92
C LEU A 65 1.40 -5.27 -1.31
N LEU A 66 2.46 -5.33 -0.48
CA LEU A 66 3.60 -6.22 -0.75
C LEU A 66 3.15 -7.68 -0.78
N ASP A 67 2.24 -8.10 0.10
CA ASP A 67 1.71 -9.47 0.14
C ASP A 67 0.99 -9.86 -1.16
N LEU A 68 0.48 -8.89 -1.91
CA LEU A 68 -0.20 -9.12 -3.18
C LEU A 68 0.77 -9.23 -4.38
N ILE A 69 2.00 -8.75 -4.26
CA ILE A 69 2.96 -8.77 -5.38
C ILE A 69 3.43 -10.20 -5.65
N CYS A 70 3.26 -10.66 -6.89
CA CYS A 70 3.86 -11.90 -7.36
C CYS A 70 5.35 -11.70 -7.69
N PHE A 71 6.23 -12.27 -6.86
CA PHE A 71 7.68 -12.22 -7.06
C PHE A 71 8.23 -13.39 -7.89
N GLU A 72 7.36 -14.21 -8.50
CA GLU A 72 7.80 -15.28 -9.40
C GLU A 72 8.75 -14.75 -10.47
N ARG A 73 9.79 -15.53 -10.78
CA ARG A 73 10.83 -15.18 -11.76
C ARG A 73 11.68 -13.94 -11.39
N THR A 74 11.61 -13.49 -10.15
CA THR A 74 12.57 -12.52 -9.58
C THR A 74 13.50 -13.23 -8.59
N PRO A 75 14.69 -12.66 -8.29
CA PRO A 75 15.57 -13.21 -7.25
C PRO A 75 15.10 -12.86 -5.82
N TYR A 76 13.97 -12.15 -5.67
CA TYR A 76 13.47 -11.69 -4.37
C TYR A 76 12.29 -12.53 -3.90
N GLN A 77 12.12 -12.59 -2.59
CA GLN A 77 10.94 -13.16 -1.95
C GLN A 77 10.22 -12.08 -1.15
N ARG A 78 8.91 -12.27 -0.93
CA ARG A 78 8.10 -11.36 -0.12
C ARG A 78 8.72 -11.05 1.25
N LYS A 79 9.28 -12.07 1.92
CA LYS A 79 9.91 -11.96 3.25
C LYS A 79 11.17 -11.07 3.27
N ASP A 80 11.74 -10.81 2.09
CA ASP A 80 12.98 -10.03 1.98
C ASP A 80 12.74 -8.53 2.02
N LEU A 81 11.48 -8.09 2.01
CA LEU A 81 11.03 -6.72 1.83
C LEU A 81 10.00 -6.40 2.91
N GLU A 82 10.14 -5.27 3.59
CA GLU A 82 9.23 -4.89 4.65
C GLU A 82 9.19 -3.37 4.81
N PHE A 83 7.99 -2.83 5.02
CA PHE A 83 7.81 -1.52 5.61
C PHE A 83 7.87 -1.64 7.12
N LEU A 84 8.83 -0.95 7.72
CA LEU A 84 9.11 -0.98 9.14
C LEU A 84 8.17 -0.04 9.90
N GLY A 85 7.96 -0.37 11.17
CA GLY A 85 7.13 0.41 12.08
C GLY A 85 5.94 -0.38 12.60
N LYS A 86 5.15 0.28 13.43
CA LYS A 86 3.91 -0.25 13.98
C LYS A 86 2.84 0.81 13.85
N ASP A 87 1.69 0.41 13.33
CA ASP A 87 0.51 1.26 13.39
C ASP A 87 -0.07 1.23 14.80
N GLU A 88 -0.45 2.39 15.30
CA GLU A 88 -1.30 2.46 16.49
C GLU A 88 -2.69 1.91 16.17
N ALA A 89 -3.43 1.54 17.22
CA ALA A 89 -4.83 1.16 17.06
C ALA A 89 -5.63 2.40 16.59
N PRO A 90 -6.47 2.29 15.55
CA PRO A 90 -7.27 3.42 15.09
C PRO A 90 -8.26 3.85 16.17
N THR A 91 -8.44 5.16 16.33
CA THR A 91 -9.44 5.69 17.27
C THR A 91 -10.86 5.44 16.76
N LYS A 92 -11.85 5.54 17.66
CA LYS A 92 -13.26 5.43 17.27
C LYS A 92 -13.64 6.47 16.21
N GLU A 93 -13.12 7.70 16.31
CA GLU A 93 -13.40 8.76 15.34
C GLU A 93 -12.83 8.42 13.96
N MET A 94 -11.62 7.88 13.88
CA MET A 94 -11.02 7.43 12.61
C MET A 94 -11.87 6.33 11.97
N ILE A 95 -12.35 5.37 12.77
CA ILE A 95 -13.20 4.28 12.27
C ILE A 95 -14.52 4.83 11.75
N SER A 96 -15.21 5.71 12.50
CA SER A 96 -16.46 6.32 12.07
C SER A 96 -16.29 7.15 10.79
N LEU A 97 -15.19 7.92 10.68
CA LEU A 97 -14.92 8.70 9.49
C LEU A 97 -14.63 7.81 8.27
N TRP A 98 -13.91 6.70 8.45
CA TRP A 98 -13.73 5.71 7.37
C TRP A 98 -15.07 5.15 6.89
N GLN A 99 -15.99 4.80 7.81
CA GLN A 99 -17.31 4.27 7.44
C GLN A 99 -18.13 5.26 6.59
N GLU A 100 -17.98 6.57 6.81
CA GLU A 100 -18.61 7.57 5.95
C GLU A 100 -17.93 7.68 4.58
N ILE A 101 -16.60 7.61 4.53
CA ILE A 101 -15.84 7.60 3.26
C ILE A 101 -16.20 6.37 2.41
N GLU A 102 -16.32 5.21 3.05
CA GLU A 102 -16.59 3.92 2.41
C GLU A 102 -17.91 3.88 1.66
N LYS A 103 -18.94 4.62 2.12
CA LYS A 103 -20.24 4.72 1.44
C LYS A 103 -20.17 5.41 0.07
N GLY A 104 -19.12 6.21 -0.17
CA GLY A 104 -18.91 6.96 -1.42
C GLY A 104 -17.91 6.31 -2.38
N LEU A 105 -17.34 5.15 -2.01
CA LEU A 105 -16.43 4.35 -2.85
C LEU A 105 -17.19 3.28 -3.62
#